data_AF-Q0PAB2-F1
#
_entry.id   AF-Q0PAB2-F1
#
_cell.length_a   1.000
_cell.length_b   1.000
_cell.length_c   1.000
_cell.angle_alpha   90.00
_cell.angle_beta   90.00
_cell.angle_gamma   90.00
#
_symmetry.space_group_name_H-M   'P 1'
#
loop_
_entity.id
_entity.type
_entity.pdbx_description
1 polymer ?
#
loop_
_entity_poly.entity_id
_entity_poly.type
_entity_poly.pdbx_seq_one_letter_code
_entity_poly.pdbx_strand_id
1 'polypeptide(L)'
;MKKILILSLAASFLNAEILVYGPGGPAPVLKELALKFEEKTKEKVIVTAGPTPAWVDKAKENADLIFSGNTSMMDDFAKKIPSLSLENLSVLNVRPSGIIVRPNNPKNIKNFEDILKDGINVMVVDGAGQVGLYEDMALKSAKRENLVKLRKNIKIYAKNSKAAVDEWNNNPNIDALIIWSHWAKALGDDKALFIKDKNAVIYRAAEIAPTKKGLENKKALEFVDFIKSQEAQKVWKKYTWKEVK
;
A
#
# COMPACT_ATOMS: atom_id res chain seq x y z
N MET A 1 -70.00 -3.40 -7.50
CA MET A 1 -68.71 -3.98 -7.93
C MET A 1 -67.61 -2.92 -7.75
N LYS A 2 -66.83 -2.95 -6.66
CA LYS A 2 -65.69 -2.04 -6.45
C LYS A 2 -64.40 -2.83 -6.71
N LYS A 3 -63.69 -2.50 -7.79
CA LYS A 3 -62.35 -3.03 -8.08
C LYS A 3 -61.35 -2.34 -7.17
N ILE A 4 -60.65 -3.10 -6.33
CA ILE A 4 -59.49 -2.64 -5.57
C ILE A 4 -58.28 -2.76 -6.49
N LEU A 5 -57.67 -1.63 -6.83
CA LEU A 5 -56.38 -1.57 -7.52
C LEU A 5 -55.28 -1.70 -6.47
N ILE A 6 -54.48 -2.77 -6.53
CA ILE A 6 -53.29 -2.94 -5.67
C ILE A 6 -52.12 -2.24 -6.38
N LEU A 7 -51.61 -1.18 -5.77
CA LEU A 7 -50.43 -0.44 -6.24
C LEU A 7 -49.21 -1.02 -5.52
N SER A 8 -48.44 -1.85 -6.21
CA SER A 8 -47.18 -2.41 -5.70
C SER A 8 -46.11 -1.32 -5.67
N LEU A 9 -45.82 -0.77 -4.50
CA LEU A 9 -44.66 0.11 -4.29
C LEU A 9 -43.39 -0.75 -4.37
N ALA A 10 -42.66 -0.66 -5.47
CA ALA A 10 -41.29 -1.17 -5.53
C ALA A 10 -40.41 -0.24 -4.69
N ALA A 11 -40.05 -0.64 -3.48
CA ALA A 11 -39.05 0.04 -2.69
C ALA A 11 -37.68 -0.13 -3.36
N SER A 12 -37.20 0.93 -4.01
CA SER A 12 -35.81 1.04 -4.44
C SER A 12 -34.93 1.06 -3.20
N PHE A 13 -34.39 -0.09 -2.79
CA PHE A 13 -33.30 -0.11 -1.82
C PHE A 13 -32.11 0.59 -2.47
N LEU A 14 -31.88 1.87 -2.14
CA LEU A 14 -30.57 2.46 -2.34
C LEU A 14 -29.61 1.70 -1.43
N ASN A 15 -28.89 0.73 -1.99
CA ASN A 15 -27.77 0.09 -1.29
C ASN A 15 -26.77 1.20 -0.97
N ALA A 16 -26.63 1.50 0.33
CA ALA A 16 -25.71 2.50 0.80
C ALA A 16 -24.29 2.10 0.41
N GLU A 17 -23.57 3.00 -0.25
CA GLU A 17 -22.20 2.75 -0.72
C GLU A 17 -21.25 2.57 0.47
N ILE A 18 -20.34 1.59 0.39
CA ILE A 18 -19.24 1.43 1.36
C ILE A 18 -18.10 2.35 0.92
N LEU A 19 -17.78 3.36 1.72
CA LEU A 19 -16.76 4.36 1.40
C LEU A 19 -15.42 4.01 2.06
N VAL A 20 -14.41 3.76 1.22
CA VAL A 20 -13.09 3.29 1.63
C VAL A 20 -12.02 4.30 1.23
N TYR A 21 -11.18 4.75 2.18
CA TYR A 21 -10.15 5.77 1.94
C TYR A 21 -8.75 5.29 2.33
N GLY A 22 -7.71 5.73 1.61
CA GLY A 22 -6.34 5.39 1.96
C GLY A 22 -5.27 5.80 0.94
N PRO A 23 -4.03 5.32 1.09
CA PRO A 23 -2.90 5.68 0.23
C PRO A 23 -2.92 4.93 -1.11
N GLY A 24 -2.11 5.37 -2.07
CA GLY A 24 -2.00 4.71 -3.37
C GLY A 24 -1.43 3.28 -3.38
N GLY A 25 -0.67 2.87 -2.36
CA GLY A 25 0.06 1.58 -2.36
C GLY A 25 -0.83 0.34 -2.45
N PRO A 26 -1.70 0.05 -1.45
CA PRO A 26 -2.64 -1.07 -1.51
C PRO A 26 -3.83 -0.86 -2.46
N ALA A 27 -4.03 0.37 -2.95
CA ALA A 27 -5.23 0.75 -3.69
C ALA A 27 -5.54 -0.09 -4.94
N PRO A 28 -4.57 -0.50 -5.78
CA PRO A 28 -4.87 -1.37 -6.92
C PRO A 28 -5.51 -2.70 -6.52
N VAL A 29 -5.06 -3.28 -5.40
CA VAL A 29 -5.64 -4.52 -4.86
C VAL A 29 -7.06 -4.28 -4.37
N LEU A 30 -7.26 -3.24 -3.54
CA LEU A 30 -8.56 -2.96 -2.96
C LEU A 30 -9.59 -2.55 -4.00
N LYS A 31 -9.19 -1.86 -5.08
CA LYS A 31 -10.08 -1.53 -6.21
C LYS A 31 -10.52 -2.78 -6.97
N GLU A 32 -9.62 -3.72 -7.24
CA GLU A 32 -10.00 -4.97 -7.91
C GLU A 32 -10.88 -5.85 -7.00
N LEU A 33 -10.59 -5.89 -5.69
CA LEU A 33 -11.42 -6.60 -4.73
C LEU A 33 -12.79 -5.94 -4.52
N ALA A 34 -12.87 -4.61 -4.54
CA ALA A 34 -14.14 -3.88 -4.50
C ALA A 34 -15.07 -4.30 -5.65
N LEU A 35 -14.56 -4.36 -6.88
CA LEU A 35 -15.33 -4.81 -8.05
C LEU A 35 -15.79 -6.26 -7.89
N LYS A 36 -14.91 -7.17 -7.44
CA LYS A 36 -15.26 -8.58 -7.21
C LYS A 36 -16.29 -8.75 -6.10
N PHE A 37 -16.24 -7.92 -5.06
CA PHE A 37 -17.22 -7.92 -3.99
C PHE A 37 -18.58 -7.45 -4.53
N GLU A 38 -18.60 -6.34 -5.25
CA GLU A 38 -19.81 -5.78 -5.88
C GLU A 38 -20.47 -6.78 -6.85
N GLU A 39 -19.68 -7.50 -7.64
CA GLU A 39 -20.18 -8.58 -8.52
C GLU A 39 -20.97 -9.64 -7.74
N LYS A 40 -20.47 -10.04 -6.56
CA LYS A 40 -21.03 -11.10 -5.71
C LYS A 40 -22.21 -10.63 -4.86
N THR A 41 -22.15 -9.43 -4.30
CA THR A 41 -23.08 -8.97 -3.26
C THR A 41 -24.06 -7.92 -3.76
N LYS A 42 -23.77 -7.28 -4.90
CA LYS A 42 -24.46 -6.07 -5.41
C LYS A 42 -24.31 -4.85 -4.48
N GLU A 43 -23.36 -4.89 -3.55
CA GLU A 43 -22.99 -3.78 -2.70
C GLU A 43 -21.83 -3.01 -3.33
N LYS A 44 -22.02 -1.71 -3.53
CA LYS A 44 -21.03 -0.87 -4.18
C LYS A 44 -19.96 -0.41 -3.19
N VAL A 45 -18.70 -0.66 -3.51
CA VAL A 45 -17.55 -0.27 -2.69
C VAL A 45 -16.74 0.80 -3.42
N ILE A 46 -16.70 2.02 -2.87
CA ILE A 46 -15.97 3.15 -3.44
C ILE A 46 -14.61 3.29 -2.77
N VAL A 47 -13.53 2.94 -3.49
CA VAL A 47 -12.15 3.09 -3.00
C VAL A 47 -11.54 4.40 -3.51
N THR A 48 -11.52 5.41 -2.65
CA THR A 48 -10.84 6.70 -2.90
C THR A 48 -9.41 6.63 -2.36
N ALA A 49 -8.42 6.74 -3.25
CA ALA A 49 -7.02 6.57 -2.88
C ALA A 49 -6.12 7.68 -3.44
N GLY A 50 -5.16 8.12 -2.63
CA GLY A 50 -4.21 9.17 -3.02
C GLY A 50 -3.41 9.72 -1.84
N PRO A 51 -2.73 10.86 -2.02
CA PRO A 51 -2.09 11.59 -0.93
C PRO A 51 -3.13 11.96 0.14
N THR A 52 -2.77 11.82 1.43
CA THR A 52 -3.69 12.03 2.56
C THR A 52 -4.48 13.35 2.52
N PRO A 53 -3.88 14.51 2.19
CA PRO A 53 -4.63 15.76 2.12
C PRO A 53 -5.78 15.77 1.10
N ALA A 54 -5.75 14.90 0.09
CA ALA A 54 -6.78 14.88 -0.95
C ALA A 54 -8.09 14.21 -0.51
N TRP A 55 -8.10 13.50 0.64
CA TRP A 55 -9.26 12.71 1.06
C TRP A 55 -9.54 12.73 2.56
N VAL A 56 -8.59 13.14 3.42
CA VAL A 56 -8.72 12.99 4.87
C VAL A 56 -9.92 13.73 5.46
N ASP A 57 -10.24 14.92 4.96
CA ASP A 57 -11.37 15.69 5.49
C ASP A 57 -12.72 15.03 5.16
N LYS A 58 -12.88 14.58 3.91
CA LYS A 58 -14.05 13.78 3.51
C LYS A 58 -14.14 12.46 4.31
N ALA A 59 -13.00 11.83 4.57
CA ALA A 59 -12.95 10.57 5.33
C ALA A 59 -13.38 10.75 6.80
N LYS A 60 -13.04 11.88 7.44
CA LYS A 60 -13.54 12.22 8.80
C LYS A 60 -15.07 12.28 8.85
N GLU A 61 -15.70 12.73 7.75
CA GLU A 61 -17.15 12.90 7.66
C GLU A 61 -17.89 11.59 7.38
N ASN A 62 -17.39 10.76 6.46
CA ASN A 62 -18.20 9.68 5.88
C ASN A 62 -17.52 8.33 5.66
N ALA A 63 -16.22 8.19 5.97
CA ALA A 63 -15.54 6.92 5.73
C ALA A 63 -16.22 5.78 6.50
N ASP A 64 -16.43 4.66 5.84
CA ASP A 64 -16.73 3.39 6.50
C ASP A 64 -15.41 2.71 6.89
N LEU A 65 -14.44 2.68 5.98
CA LEU A 65 -13.15 2.01 6.18
C LEU A 65 -11.98 2.93 5.81
N ILE A 66 -10.91 2.87 6.60
CA ILE A 66 -9.62 3.48 6.27
C ILE A 66 -8.59 2.37 6.10
N PHE A 67 -7.84 2.38 5.01
CA PHE A 67 -6.72 1.46 4.81
C PHE A 67 -5.38 2.20 4.81
N SER A 68 -4.34 1.54 5.28
CA SER A 68 -2.98 2.08 5.38
C SER A 68 -2.00 1.28 4.55
N GLY A 69 -0.89 1.93 4.23
CA GLY A 69 0.28 1.24 3.71
C GLY A 69 1.10 0.61 4.82
N ASN A 70 1.00 0.97 6.08
CA ASN A 70 1.77 0.34 7.16
C ASN A 70 1.25 0.84 8.50
N THR A 71 1.69 0.19 9.57
CA THR A 71 1.34 0.51 10.95
C THR A 71 1.59 1.98 11.28
N SER A 72 2.79 2.50 11.01
CA SER A 72 3.10 3.91 11.29
C SER A 72 2.15 4.89 10.58
N MET A 73 1.70 4.59 9.36
CA MET A 73 0.71 5.40 8.64
C MET A 73 -0.68 5.24 9.23
N MET A 74 -1.06 4.05 9.68
CA MET A 74 -2.34 3.83 10.35
C MET A 74 -2.40 4.56 11.69
N ASP A 75 -1.32 4.51 12.48
CA ASP A 75 -1.19 5.27 13.72
C ASP A 75 -1.36 6.77 13.45
N ASP A 76 -0.80 7.25 12.34
CA ASP A 76 -0.93 8.63 11.91
C ASP A 76 -2.33 8.99 11.37
N PHE A 77 -3.11 8.00 10.91
CA PHE A 77 -4.51 8.18 10.57
C PHE A 77 -5.40 8.19 11.82
N ALA A 78 -5.12 7.34 12.81
CA ALA A 78 -5.86 7.32 14.08
C ALA A 78 -5.80 8.67 14.81
N LYS A 79 -4.64 9.36 14.75
CA LYS A 79 -4.49 10.74 15.27
C LYS A 79 -5.35 11.77 14.51
N LYS A 80 -5.60 11.55 13.21
CA LYS A 80 -6.30 12.51 12.33
C LYS A 80 -7.80 12.21 12.17
N ILE A 81 -8.23 10.98 12.43
CA ILE A 81 -9.60 10.49 12.25
C ILE A 81 -10.05 9.89 13.58
N PRO A 82 -10.60 10.70 14.51
CA PRO A 82 -10.96 10.24 15.86
C PRO A 82 -12.03 9.14 15.91
N SER A 83 -12.76 8.93 14.81
CA SER A 83 -13.75 7.87 14.66
C SER A 83 -13.15 6.51 14.28
N LEU A 84 -11.84 6.44 14.00
CA LEU A 84 -11.18 5.19 13.58
C LEU A 84 -11.05 4.21 14.75
N SER A 85 -11.53 2.98 14.57
CA SER A 85 -11.46 1.92 15.59
C SER A 85 -10.25 1.03 15.36
N LEU A 86 -9.15 1.31 16.07
CA LEU A 86 -7.96 0.45 16.03
C LEU A 86 -8.17 -0.91 16.69
N GLU A 87 -9.14 -1.02 17.60
CA GLU A 87 -9.55 -2.30 18.20
C GLU A 87 -10.08 -3.29 17.14
N ASN A 88 -10.73 -2.78 16.09
CA ASN A 88 -11.30 -3.57 15.00
C ASN A 88 -10.43 -3.55 13.73
N LEU A 89 -9.13 -3.22 13.88
CA LEU A 89 -8.18 -3.23 12.78
C LEU A 89 -7.88 -4.66 12.32
N SER A 90 -7.79 -4.84 11.00
CA SER A 90 -7.27 -6.05 10.36
C SER A 90 -5.90 -5.78 9.74
N VAL A 91 -4.90 -6.57 10.14
CA VAL A 91 -3.62 -6.68 9.43
C VAL A 91 -3.84 -7.51 8.16
N LEU A 92 -3.53 -6.93 7.01
CA LEU A 92 -3.69 -7.55 5.70
C LEU A 92 -2.34 -8.09 5.22
N ASN A 93 -2.17 -8.25 3.91
CA ASN A 93 -0.96 -8.77 3.30
C ASN A 93 0.26 -7.84 3.49
N VAL A 94 1.46 -8.43 3.45
CA VAL A 94 2.75 -7.72 3.50
C VAL A 94 3.35 -7.56 2.11
N ARG A 95 4.26 -6.59 1.96
CA ARG A 95 5.20 -6.58 0.83
C ARG A 95 6.64 -6.47 1.31
N PRO A 96 7.59 -7.12 0.60
CA PRO A 96 9.01 -6.98 0.88
C PRO A 96 9.56 -5.66 0.35
N SER A 97 10.49 -5.07 1.09
CA SER A 97 11.45 -4.12 0.53
C SER A 97 12.47 -4.84 -0.35
N GLY A 98 13.19 -4.05 -1.15
CA GLY A 98 14.34 -4.51 -1.89
C GLY A 98 15.00 -3.35 -2.61
N ILE A 99 15.75 -3.68 -3.64
CA ILE A 99 16.54 -2.72 -4.40
C ILE A 99 16.13 -2.84 -5.85
N ILE A 100 15.67 -1.74 -6.44
CA ILE A 100 15.52 -1.63 -7.89
C ILE A 100 16.86 -1.20 -8.48
N VAL A 101 17.30 -1.89 -9.52
CA VAL A 101 18.51 -1.56 -10.30
C VAL A 101 18.13 -1.41 -11.77
N ARG A 102 19.03 -0.86 -12.58
CA ARG A 102 18.83 -0.75 -14.03
C ARG A 102 18.65 -2.14 -14.67
N PRO A 103 17.95 -2.27 -15.82
CA PRO A 103 17.61 -3.57 -16.42
C PRO A 103 18.80 -4.51 -16.66
N ASN A 104 19.94 -3.95 -17.09
CA ASN A 104 21.18 -4.70 -17.33
C ASN A 104 22.08 -4.81 -16.09
N ASN A 105 21.67 -4.22 -14.96
CA ASN A 105 22.40 -4.22 -13.68
C ASN A 105 23.92 -3.96 -13.84
N PRO A 106 24.33 -2.78 -14.34
CA PRO A 106 25.71 -2.51 -14.76
C PRO A 106 26.69 -2.52 -13.58
N LYS A 107 26.20 -2.33 -12.36
CA LYS A 107 26.98 -2.42 -11.11
C LYS A 107 27.01 -3.84 -10.51
N ASN A 108 26.36 -4.82 -11.15
CA ASN A 108 26.29 -6.22 -10.70
C ASN A 108 25.81 -6.35 -9.24
N ILE A 109 24.79 -5.58 -8.87
CA ILE A 109 24.20 -5.60 -7.52
C ILE A 109 23.35 -6.87 -7.37
N LYS A 110 23.66 -7.71 -6.37
CA LYS A 110 22.98 -8.98 -6.10
C LYS A 110 22.33 -9.00 -4.72
N ASN A 111 22.77 -8.13 -3.81
CA ASN A 111 22.29 -8.05 -2.43
C ASN A 111 22.47 -6.64 -1.86
N PHE A 112 22.13 -6.44 -0.59
CA PHE A 112 22.26 -5.16 0.09
C PHE A 112 23.71 -4.73 0.32
N GLU A 113 24.62 -5.66 0.57
CA GLU A 113 26.05 -5.34 0.78
C GLU A 113 26.68 -4.72 -0.49
N ASP A 114 26.19 -5.07 -1.69
CA ASP A 114 26.68 -4.49 -2.93
C ASP A 114 26.41 -2.99 -3.06
N ILE A 115 25.29 -2.48 -2.50
CA ILE A 115 25.00 -1.04 -2.52
C ILE A 115 25.77 -0.26 -1.46
N LEU A 116 26.54 -0.94 -0.59
CA LEU A 116 27.43 -0.32 0.40
C LEU A 116 28.85 -0.09 -0.14
N LYS A 117 29.18 -0.61 -1.33
CA LYS A 117 30.46 -0.39 -2.00
C LYS A 117 30.57 1.09 -2.43
N ASP A 118 31.79 1.63 -2.40
CA ASP A 118 32.02 3.00 -2.87
C ASP A 118 31.62 3.17 -4.35
N GLY A 119 31.12 4.35 -4.70
CA GLY A 119 30.76 4.69 -6.09
C GLY A 119 29.42 4.13 -6.58
N ILE A 120 28.56 3.67 -5.67
CA ILE A 120 27.16 3.34 -5.95
C ILE A 120 26.27 4.55 -5.60
N ASN A 121 25.51 5.04 -6.57
CA ASN A 121 24.55 6.12 -6.36
C ASN A 121 23.18 5.55 -5.97
N VAL A 122 22.84 5.67 -4.69
CA VAL A 122 21.59 5.15 -4.13
C VAL A 122 20.55 6.27 -4.03
N MET A 123 19.32 5.95 -4.39
CA MET A 123 18.13 6.73 -4.07
C MET A 123 17.28 6.00 -3.03
N VAL A 124 16.69 6.76 -2.11
CA VAL A 124 15.76 6.25 -1.11
C VAL A 124 14.47 7.05 -1.13
N VAL A 125 13.38 6.47 -0.60
CA VAL A 125 12.12 7.19 -0.39
C VAL A 125 11.97 7.55 1.08
N ASP A 126 11.91 8.84 1.39
CA ASP A 126 11.77 9.36 2.76
C ASP A 126 10.39 10.00 2.95
N GLY A 127 9.35 9.17 2.78
CA GLY A 127 7.96 9.59 2.91
C GLY A 127 7.00 8.49 2.45
N ALA A 128 5.70 8.78 2.45
CA ALA A 128 4.65 7.85 2.01
C ALA A 128 4.76 6.43 2.63
N GLY A 129 5.08 6.35 3.92
CA GLY A 129 5.25 5.07 4.62
C GLY A 129 6.58 4.36 4.36
N GLN A 130 7.61 5.06 3.87
CA GLN A 130 8.97 4.54 3.68
C GLN A 130 10.02 5.24 4.53
N VAL A 131 9.62 6.20 5.37
CA VAL A 131 10.48 6.82 6.39
C VAL A 131 11.17 5.72 7.20
N GLY A 132 12.49 5.89 7.36
CA GLY A 132 13.36 4.95 8.06
C GLY A 132 13.66 3.64 7.33
N LEU A 133 13.04 3.33 6.18
CA LEU A 133 13.19 2.02 5.53
C LEU A 133 14.66 1.68 5.20
N TYR A 134 15.40 2.63 4.68
CA TYR A 134 16.82 2.41 4.34
C TYR A 134 17.67 2.18 5.60
N GLU A 135 17.32 2.81 6.72
CA GLU A 135 17.99 2.64 8.01
C GLU A 135 17.64 1.28 8.62
N ASP A 136 16.35 0.90 8.61
CA ASP A 136 15.87 -0.42 9.04
C ASP A 136 16.60 -1.55 8.29
N MET A 137 16.81 -1.37 6.98
CA MET A 137 17.55 -2.32 6.15
C MET A 137 19.05 -2.33 6.49
N ALA A 138 19.68 -1.15 6.66
CA ALA A 138 21.10 -1.03 6.96
C ALA A 138 21.48 -1.59 8.32
N LEU A 139 20.66 -1.33 9.34
CA LEU A 139 20.90 -1.72 10.72
C LEU A 139 20.26 -3.07 11.09
N LYS A 140 19.68 -3.80 10.12
CA LYS A 140 19.06 -5.12 10.34
C LYS A 140 19.97 -6.11 11.08
N SER A 141 21.27 -6.04 10.84
CA SER A 141 22.30 -6.89 11.47
C SER A 141 23.06 -6.20 12.62
N ALA A 142 22.56 -5.07 13.12
CA ALA A 142 23.19 -4.22 14.15
C ALA A 142 24.60 -3.71 13.77
N LYS A 143 24.97 -3.70 12.48
CA LYS A 143 26.24 -3.18 11.99
C LYS A 143 26.13 -1.69 11.66
N ARG A 144 26.59 -0.83 12.57
CA ARG A 144 26.64 0.64 12.36
C ARG A 144 27.32 1.04 11.06
N GLU A 145 28.38 0.33 10.70
CA GLU A 145 29.16 0.59 9.47
C GLU A 145 28.31 0.51 8.19
N ASN A 146 27.29 -0.35 8.18
CA ASN A 146 26.39 -0.47 7.03
C ASN A 146 25.60 0.84 6.81
N LEU A 147 25.12 1.47 7.89
CA LEU A 147 24.43 2.75 7.78
C LEU A 147 25.40 3.87 7.36
N VAL A 148 26.62 3.89 7.89
CA VAL A 148 27.65 4.87 7.51
C VAL A 148 27.92 4.81 5.99
N LYS A 149 28.20 3.61 5.47
CA LYS A 149 28.43 3.38 4.04
C LYS A 149 27.21 3.70 3.19
N LEU A 150 26.02 3.26 3.60
CA LEU A 150 24.81 3.55 2.86
C LEU A 150 24.56 5.06 2.77
N ARG A 151 24.66 5.80 3.88
CA ARG A 151 24.44 7.25 3.88
C ARG A 151 25.40 8.00 2.96
N LYS A 152 26.66 7.57 2.85
CA LYS A 152 27.63 8.12 1.90
C LYS A 152 27.20 7.91 0.44
N ASN A 153 26.52 6.79 0.17
CA ASN A 153 26.06 6.39 -1.16
C ASN A 153 24.69 6.98 -1.54
N ILE A 154 23.86 7.41 -0.58
CA ILE A 154 22.58 8.06 -0.88
C ILE A 154 22.82 9.44 -1.53
N LYS A 155 22.32 9.62 -2.75
CA LYS A 155 22.38 10.90 -3.50
C LYS A 155 21.04 11.62 -3.51
N ILE A 156 19.94 10.88 -3.36
CA ILE A 156 18.59 11.42 -3.46
C ILE A 156 17.69 10.83 -2.37
N TYR A 157 16.97 11.73 -1.70
CA TYR A 157 15.89 11.43 -0.76
C TYR A 157 14.56 11.86 -1.39
N ALA A 158 13.87 10.92 -2.05
CA ALA A 158 12.60 11.22 -2.71
C ALA A 158 11.46 11.33 -1.69
N LYS A 159 10.60 12.36 -1.82
CA LYS A 159 9.51 12.64 -0.87
C LYS A 159 8.41 11.56 -0.83
N ASN A 160 8.25 10.79 -1.90
CA ASN A 160 7.28 9.70 -2.02
C ASN A 160 7.66 8.80 -3.21
N SER A 161 6.97 7.67 -3.37
CA SER A 161 7.26 6.74 -4.47
C SER A 161 7.07 7.34 -5.86
N LYS A 162 6.11 8.25 -6.06
CA LYS A 162 5.91 8.88 -7.36
C LYS A 162 7.13 9.73 -7.73
N ALA A 163 7.61 10.56 -6.80
CA ALA A 163 8.82 11.35 -7.01
C ALA A 163 10.05 10.45 -7.28
N ALA A 164 10.16 9.32 -6.58
CA ALA A 164 11.24 8.35 -6.82
C ALA A 164 11.16 7.70 -8.20
N VAL A 165 9.96 7.37 -8.68
CA VAL A 165 9.73 6.81 -10.03
C VAL A 165 10.02 7.85 -11.10
N ASP A 166 9.56 9.09 -10.91
CA ASP A 166 9.83 10.18 -11.85
C ASP A 166 11.35 10.45 -11.93
N GLU A 167 12.05 10.48 -10.80
CA GLU A 167 13.51 10.61 -10.74
C GLU A 167 14.22 9.41 -11.41
N TRP A 168 13.78 8.19 -11.12
CA TRP A 168 14.35 6.97 -11.71
C TRP A 168 14.31 6.99 -13.24
N ASN A 169 13.19 7.45 -13.81
CA ASN A 169 12.99 7.52 -15.26
C ASN A 169 13.83 8.61 -15.93
N ASN A 170 14.13 9.71 -15.22
CA ASN A 170 14.76 10.89 -15.82
C ASN A 170 16.24 11.04 -15.46
N ASN A 171 16.74 10.32 -14.46
CA ASN A 171 18.12 10.41 -14.00
C ASN A 171 18.83 9.05 -14.12
N PRO A 172 19.57 8.78 -15.21
CA PRO A 172 20.27 7.51 -15.42
C PRO A 172 21.46 7.30 -14.45
N ASN A 173 21.91 8.33 -13.72
CA ASN A 173 23.07 8.25 -12.84
C ASN A 173 22.79 7.53 -11.50
N ILE A 174 21.52 7.27 -11.17
CA ILE A 174 21.14 6.46 -10.02
C ILE A 174 21.31 4.97 -10.37
N ASP A 175 22.10 4.26 -9.57
CA ASP A 175 22.41 2.85 -9.75
C ASP A 175 21.37 1.95 -9.06
N ALA A 176 20.86 2.41 -7.91
CA ALA A 176 20.02 1.62 -7.02
C ALA A 176 18.93 2.48 -6.36
N LEU A 177 17.73 1.94 -6.24
CA LEU A 177 16.60 2.54 -5.52
C LEU A 177 16.08 1.58 -4.45
N ILE A 178 16.17 1.96 -3.17
CA ILE A 178 15.54 1.22 -2.06
C ILE A 178 14.04 1.55 -2.05
N ILE A 179 13.20 0.54 -2.30
CA ILE A 179 11.73 0.69 -2.40
C ILE A 179 11.01 -0.66 -2.21
N TRP A 180 9.67 -0.65 -2.20
CA TRP A 180 8.83 -1.85 -2.19
C TRP A 180 8.77 -2.58 -3.55
N SER A 181 8.68 -3.91 -3.52
CA SER A 181 8.70 -4.77 -4.72
C SER A 181 7.68 -4.44 -5.81
N HIS A 182 6.48 -3.97 -5.45
CA HIS A 182 5.42 -3.68 -6.42
C HIS A 182 5.79 -2.52 -7.37
N TRP A 183 6.72 -1.64 -6.99
CA TRP A 183 7.17 -0.54 -7.84
C TRP A 183 8.05 -1.00 -9.00
N ALA A 184 8.77 -2.11 -8.86
CA ALA A 184 9.49 -2.70 -9.99
C ALA A 184 8.51 -3.16 -11.08
N LYS A 185 7.41 -3.81 -10.68
CA LYS A 185 6.33 -4.19 -11.58
C LYS A 185 5.66 -2.98 -12.24
N ALA A 186 5.50 -1.88 -11.50
CA ALA A 186 4.92 -0.66 -12.03
C ALA A 186 5.84 0.06 -13.03
N LEU A 187 7.16 -0.04 -12.86
CA LEU A 187 8.16 0.52 -13.77
C LEU A 187 8.28 -0.28 -15.07
N GLY A 188 8.12 -1.60 -15.02
CA GLY A 188 8.28 -2.51 -16.16
C GLY A 188 9.68 -3.12 -16.22
N ASP A 189 9.77 -4.33 -16.76
CA ASP A 189 11.02 -5.11 -16.84
C ASP A 189 12.04 -4.46 -17.79
N ASP A 190 11.60 -3.60 -18.70
CA ASP A 190 12.44 -2.78 -19.59
C ASP A 190 13.13 -1.61 -18.86
N LYS A 191 12.71 -1.29 -17.63
CA LYS A 191 13.22 -0.14 -16.85
C LYS A 191 13.80 -0.50 -15.50
N ALA A 192 13.45 -1.66 -14.96
CA ALA A 192 13.78 -2.03 -13.60
C ALA A 192 14.01 -3.54 -13.45
N LEU A 193 15.08 -3.89 -12.75
CA LEU A 193 15.29 -5.22 -12.18
C LEU A 193 15.15 -5.13 -10.66
N PHE A 194 14.36 -6.02 -10.05
CA PHE A 194 14.19 -6.06 -8.59
C PHE A 194 15.12 -7.08 -7.94
N ILE A 195 16.02 -6.59 -7.09
CA ILE A 195 16.91 -7.40 -6.26
C ILE A 195 16.31 -7.55 -4.87
N LYS A 196 16.03 -8.80 -4.49
CA LYS A 196 15.58 -9.15 -3.14
C LYS A 196 16.73 -9.77 -2.35
N ASP A 197 17.08 -9.14 -1.23
CA ASP A 197 18.03 -9.70 -0.27
C ASP A 197 17.30 -10.23 0.97
N LYS A 198 17.41 -11.54 1.24
CA LYS A 198 16.79 -12.17 2.42
C LYS A 198 17.39 -11.68 3.74
N ASN A 199 18.64 -11.19 3.74
CA ASN A 199 19.34 -10.75 4.95
C ASN A 199 19.03 -9.29 5.32
N ALA A 200 18.54 -8.49 4.37
CA ALA A 200 18.21 -7.08 4.58
C ALA A 200 16.72 -6.75 4.36
N VAL A 201 15.90 -7.70 3.91
CA VAL A 201 14.47 -7.44 3.63
C VAL A 201 13.71 -7.00 4.89
N ILE A 202 12.93 -5.95 4.73
CA ILE A 202 11.90 -5.50 5.67
C ILE A 202 10.54 -5.78 5.06
N TYR A 203 9.60 -6.23 5.89
CA TYR A 203 8.20 -6.40 5.49
C TYR A 203 7.36 -5.35 6.20
N ARG A 204 6.44 -4.72 5.47
CA ARG A 204 5.39 -3.88 6.06
C ARG A 204 4.03 -4.34 5.55
N ALA A 205 3.08 -4.47 6.46
CA ALA A 205 1.71 -4.90 6.16
C ALA A 205 0.88 -3.73 5.61
N ALA A 206 -0.09 -4.02 4.75
CA ALA A 206 -1.25 -3.14 4.64
C ALA A 206 -2.17 -3.42 5.83
N GLU A 207 -2.95 -2.43 6.24
CA GLU A 207 -3.95 -2.59 7.28
C GLU A 207 -5.24 -1.93 6.83
N ILE A 208 -6.36 -2.34 7.43
CA ILE A 208 -7.64 -1.68 7.26
C ILE A 208 -8.34 -1.63 8.61
N ALA A 209 -8.98 -0.51 8.92
CA ALA A 209 -9.75 -0.34 10.14
C ALA A 209 -11.08 0.36 9.82
N PRO A 210 -12.18 -0.05 10.47
CA PRO A 210 -13.46 0.64 10.33
C PRO A 210 -13.48 1.93 11.14
N THR A 211 -14.25 2.92 10.68
CA THR A 211 -14.68 4.02 11.54
C THR A 211 -15.87 3.60 12.40
N LYS A 212 -16.32 4.44 13.33
CA LYS A 212 -17.59 4.24 14.05
C LYS A 212 -18.77 3.97 13.11
N LYS A 213 -18.88 4.73 12.01
CA LYS A 213 -19.89 4.50 10.96
C LYS A 213 -19.69 3.12 10.30
N GLY A 214 -18.46 2.76 9.97
CA GLY A 214 -18.14 1.47 9.37
C GLY A 214 -18.45 0.27 10.27
N LEU A 215 -18.35 0.42 11.59
CA LEU A 215 -18.74 -0.62 12.55
C LEU A 215 -20.25 -0.88 12.55
N GLU A 216 -21.06 0.14 12.31
CA GLU A 216 -22.52 0.02 12.19
C GLU A 216 -22.95 -0.54 10.81
N ASN A 217 -22.04 -0.50 9.83
CA ASN A 217 -22.26 -0.98 8.48
C ASN A 217 -21.81 -2.45 8.32
N LYS A 218 -22.74 -3.39 8.50
CA LYS A 218 -22.47 -4.84 8.33
C LYS A 218 -21.81 -5.17 6.99
N LYS A 219 -22.17 -4.48 5.90
CA LYS A 219 -21.60 -4.71 4.58
C LYS A 219 -20.14 -4.24 4.47
N ALA A 220 -19.75 -3.20 5.21
CA ALA A 220 -18.36 -2.79 5.32
C ALA A 220 -17.51 -3.87 6.02
N LEU A 221 -18.04 -4.51 7.07
CA LEU A 221 -17.36 -5.60 7.78
C LEU A 221 -17.28 -6.88 6.91
N GLU A 222 -18.36 -7.22 6.19
CA GLU A 222 -18.34 -8.30 5.19
C GLU A 222 -17.26 -8.05 4.11
N PHE A 223 -17.06 -6.80 3.68
CA PHE A 223 -15.99 -6.46 2.74
C PHE A 223 -14.60 -6.65 3.36
N VAL A 224 -14.39 -6.28 4.63
CA VAL A 224 -13.12 -6.53 5.33
C VAL A 224 -12.81 -8.03 5.39
N ASP A 225 -13.80 -8.87 5.65
CA ASP A 225 -13.62 -10.34 5.64
C ASP A 225 -13.37 -10.87 4.23
N PHE A 226 -14.07 -10.35 3.22
CA PHE A 226 -13.85 -10.72 1.83
C PHE A 226 -12.42 -10.45 1.37
N ILE A 227 -11.83 -9.29 1.69
CA ILE A 227 -10.46 -8.96 1.25
C ILE A 227 -9.37 -9.79 1.93
N LYS A 228 -9.70 -10.49 3.02
CA LYS A 228 -8.84 -11.47 3.70
C LYS A 228 -9.02 -12.90 3.17
N SER A 229 -10.12 -13.18 2.47
CA SER A 229 -10.47 -14.52 2.00
C SER A 229 -9.39 -15.16 1.09
N GLN A 230 -9.41 -16.49 1.00
CA GLN A 230 -8.51 -17.24 0.11
C GLN A 230 -8.65 -16.82 -1.36
N GLU A 231 -9.86 -16.42 -1.78
CA GLU A 231 -10.09 -15.88 -3.12
C GLU A 231 -9.35 -14.55 -3.32
N ALA A 232 -9.45 -13.65 -2.34
CA ALA A 232 -8.77 -12.36 -2.39
C ALA A 232 -7.23 -12.50 -2.42
N GLN A 233 -6.67 -13.56 -1.83
CA GLN A 233 -5.24 -13.82 -1.85
C GLN A 233 -4.68 -13.95 -3.28
N LYS A 234 -5.48 -14.39 -4.26
CA LYS A 234 -5.06 -14.42 -5.67
C LYS A 234 -4.82 -13.02 -6.22
N VAL A 235 -5.67 -12.06 -5.86
CA VAL A 235 -5.53 -10.65 -6.25
C VAL A 235 -4.36 -10.00 -5.53
N TRP A 236 -4.19 -10.23 -4.22
CA TRP A 236 -3.00 -9.76 -3.49
C TRP A 236 -1.70 -10.23 -4.16
N LYS A 237 -1.60 -11.54 -4.48
CA LYS A 237 -0.44 -12.13 -5.15
C LYS A 237 -0.21 -11.55 -6.56
N LYS A 238 -1.28 -11.29 -7.33
CA LYS A 238 -1.22 -10.61 -8.64
C LYS A 238 -0.49 -9.26 -8.55
N TYR A 239 -0.66 -8.53 -7.44
CA TYR A 239 0.01 -7.26 -7.18
C TYR A 239 1.28 -7.37 -6.32
N THR A 240 1.89 -8.56 -6.25
CA THR A 240 3.16 -8.85 -5.54
C THR A 240 3.13 -8.74 -4.01
N TRP A 241 1.93 -8.66 -3.43
CA TRP A 241 1.74 -8.77 -1.99
C TRP A 241 1.76 -10.23 -1.55
N LYS A 242 2.18 -10.47 -0.32
CA LYS A 242 2.29 -11.80 0.28
C LYS A 242 1.36 -11.91 1.47
N GLU A 243 0.67 -13.03 1.52
CA GLU A 243 -0.17 -13.43 2.63
C GLU A 243 0.64 -13.42 3.93
N VAL A 244 0.07 -12.85 4.98
CA VAL A 244 0.56 -13.00 6.35
C VAL A 244 0.09 -14.37 6.81
N LYS A 245 1.04 -15.22 7.22
CA LYS A 245 0.78 -16.54 7.77
C LYS A 245 0.93 -16.51 9.27
#